data_AF-A0A8C4JP54-F1
#
_entry.id   AF-A0A8C4JP54-F1
#
_cell.length_a   1.000
_cell.length_b   1.000
_cell.length_c   1.000
_cell.angle_alpha   90.00
_cell.angle_beta   90.00
_cell.angle_gamma   90.00
#
_symmetry.space_group_name_H-M   'P 1'
#
loop_
_entity.id
_entity.type
_entity.pdbx_description
1 polymer ?
#
loop_
_entity_poly.entity_id
_entity_poly.type
_entity_poly.pdbx_seq_one_letter_code
_entity_poly.pdbx_strand_id
1 'polypeptide(L)'
;MSLVRGLIHLGDHVGRSWLCSCICIFGIEIGRLIKLSLNYASIAWEKLSVPLLQSCFSIIMSSLRTNLIGGHAKIEVRVCLYFCAIFFFSLVIRGEKDEQAVLCSRDKTYDMKIADTSNMLLFVPGCKTPEQLKADQESCNIIHSQIAGFSNNYWELRRCRPKLKKLRKLLMEDPYEGPDSGKDQTSTVSKYTTEDLLSLVQASEEEILHHLQVIDACRIEGYWRILDFDYEVKLLNHVTQLIDSESWSFSKVPLNVCLQELGPLEPTEMIEHILLSYGRKYTDEGEVYFEMNEDKICRTIAQMLLQNAVKFNLSEFQEVWQQTVPEGMTTRLDQLKGLALVDRSSRPETIFLLKVEDLPEDNQERFNSLFSIREKWTEVDITPYIQDLCAEKQTVGALLTKYARSSTLNGVKVYNSRRPIS
;
A
#
# COMPACT_ATOMS: atom_id res chain seq x y z
N MET A 1 -20.31 -27.80 29.93
CA MET A 1 -20.80 -29.10 29.40
C MET A 1 -22.30 -29.00 29.20
N SER A 2 -22.77 -29.51 28.07
CA SER A 2 -24.13 -29.42 27.48
C SER A 2 -24.44 -28.07 26.79
N LEU A 3 -25.01 -28.17 25.58
CA LEU A 3 -25.32 -27.12 24.58
C LEU A 3 -24.22 -26.69 23.59
N VAL A 4 -23.26 -27.59 23.26
CA VAL A 4 -22.37 -27.46 22.07
C VAL A 4 -22.52 -28.68 21.11
N ARG A 5 -23.63 -29.41 21.15
CA ARG A 5 -23.88 -30.52 20.20
C ARG A 5 -25.33 -30.53 19.74
N GLY A 6 -25.52 -30.21 18.47
CA GLY A 6 -26.79 -30.37 17.77
C GLY A 6 -27.09 -29.18 16.87
N LEU A 7 -26.39 -29.08 15.73
CA LEU A 7 -26.86 -28.46 14.48
C LEU A 7 -25.79 -28.64 13.36
N ILE A 8 -25.17 -29.82 13.32
CA ILE A 8 -24.48 -30.34 12.13
C ILE A 8 -25.38 -31.46 11.64
N HIS A 9 -26.35 -31.10 10.80
CA HIS A 9 -27.10 -31.91 9.83
C HIS A 9 -28.51 -31.34 9.65
N LEU A 10 -28.65 -30.40 8.74
CA LEU A 10 -29.73 -30.32 7.77
C LEU A 10 -29.35 -29.24 6.76
N GLY A 11 -28.89 -29.72 5.61
CA GLY A 11 -28.71 -28.89 4.44
C GLY A 11 -30.04 -28.38 3.92
N ASP A 12 -29.93 -27.27 3.21
CA ASP A 12 -30.88 -26.68 2.29
C ASP A 12 -32.16 -26.05 2.85
N HIS A 13 -32.21 -24.73 2.64
CA HIS A 13 -33.27 -23.74 2.91
C HIS A 13 -33.33 -23.09 4.30
N VAL A 14 -33.56 -21.77 4.27
CA VAL A 14 -33.85 -20.82 5.38
C VAL A 14 -32.63 -20.10 6.00
N GLY A 15 -31.88 -19.39 5.16
CA GLY A 15 -31.00 -18.28 5.59
C GLY A 15 -31.70 -16.93 5.43
N ARG A 16 -32.29 -16.39 6.50
CA ARG A 16 -32.71 -14.97 6.64
C ARG A 16 -33.21 -14.59 8.03
N SER A 17 -33.72 -15.54 8.83
CA SER A 17 -34.41 -15.20 10.10
C SER A 17 -33.51 -15.11 11.33
N TRP A 18 -32.31 -15.71 11.33
CA TRP A 18 -31.44 -15.74 12.52
C TRP A 18 -30.55 -14.50 12.69
N LEU A 19 -30.23 -13.79 11.59
CA LEU A 19 -29.43 -12.56 11.68
C LEU A 19 -30.19 -11.41 12.38
N CYS A 20 -31.51 -11.33 12.24
CA CYS A 20 -32.30 -10.25 12.86
C CYS A 20 -32.38 -10.37 14.39
N SER A 21 -32.41 -11.59 14.95
CA SER A 21 -32.59 -11.77 16.40
C SER A 21 -31.32 -11.48 17.19
N CYS A 22 -30.13 -11.74 16.64
CA CYS A 22 -28.85 -11.40 17.29
C CYS A 22 -28.58 -9.87 17.28
N ILE A 23 -29.09 -9.15 16.28
CA ILE A 23 -28.93 -7.68 16.17
C ILE A 23 -29.77 -6.94 17.22
N CYS A 24 -30.93 -7.46 17.61
CA CYS A 24 -31.80 -6.81 18.59
C CYS A 24 -31.30 -6.94 20.04
N ILE A 25 -30.59 -8.02 20.39
CA ILE A 25 -30.10 -8.23 21.76
C ILE A 25 -28.85 -7.38 22.05
N PHE A 26 -27.97 -7.19 21.06
CA PHE A 26 -26.77 -6.35 21.22
C PHE A 26 -27.04 -4.84 21.31
N GLY A 27 -28.16 -4.37 20.76
CA GLY A 27 -28.51 -2.94 20.79
C GLY A 27 -28.87 -2.38 22.18
N ILE A 28 -29.27 -3.25 23.12
CA ILE A 28 -29.75 -2.83 24.44
C ILE A 28 -28.57 -2.68 25.45
N GLU A 29 -27.50 -3.47 25.31
CA GLU A 29 -26.33 -3.39 26.19
C GLU A 29 -25.34 -2.27 25.82
N ILE A 30 -25.26 -1.89 24.54
CA ILE A 30 -24.42 -0.78 24.06
C ILE A 30 -24.86 0.58 24.65
N GLY A 31 -26.16 0.75 24.91
CA GLY A 31 -26.70 1.95 25.55
C GLY A 31 -26.22 2.17 26.99
N ARG A 32 -25.78 1.12 27.69
CA ARG A 32 -25.20 1.23 29.04
C ARG A 32 -23.69 1.50 29.03
N LEU A 33 -22.96 0.98 28.04
CA LEU A 33 -21.51 1.20 27.89
C LEU A 33 -21.15 2.63 27.45
N ILE A 34 -21.97 3.27 26.61
CA ILE A 34 -21.76 4.66 26.16
C ILE A 34 -21.81 5.66 27.33
N LYS A 35 -22.51 5.35 28.42
CA LYS A 35 -22.57 6.23 29.60
C LYS A 35 -21.34 6.13 30.51
N LEU A 36 -20.51 5.09 30.33
CA LEU A 36 -19.30 4.87 31.14
C LEU A 36 -18.01 5.40 30.48
N SER A 37 -17.91 5.46 29.15
CA SER A 37 -16.66 5.86 28.47
C SER A 37 -16.49 7.38 28.26
N LEU A 38 -17.57 8.17 28.32
CA LEU A 38 -17.53 9.63 28.17
C LEU A 38 -16.78 10.36 29.30
N ASN A 39 -16.44 9.67 30.40
CA ASN A 39 -15.67 10.24 31.50
C ASN A 39 -14.14 10.09 31.38
N TYR A 40 -13.61 9.39 30.37
CA TYR A 40 -12.16 9.06 30.31
C TYR A 40 -11.39 9.66 29.13
N ALA A 41 -12.03 10.32 28.16
CA ALA A 41 -11.36 10.90 27.00
C ALA A 41 -11.32 12.43 27.05
N SER A 42 -10.73 12.97 28.12
CA SER A 42 -10.17 14.32 28.11
C SER A 42 -8.68 14.16 27.87
N ILE A 43 -8.18 14.59 26.71
CA ILE A 43 -6.84 15.15 26.46
C ILE A 43 -6.68 15.36 24.94
N ALA A 44 -6.33 16.60 24.57
CA ALA A 44 -5.87 17.10 23.26
C ALA A 44 -6.91 17.29 22.13
N TRP A 45 -7.78 18.31 22.29
CA TRP A 45 -8.61 18.90 21.20
C TRP A 45 -8.40 20.43 21.08
N GLU A 46 -7.24 20.95 21.47
CA GLU A 46 -7.10 22.40 21.72
C GLU A 46 -6.60 23.27 20.55
N LYS A 47 -6.48 22.77 19.31
CA LYS A 47 -6.01 23.62 18.18
C LYS A 47 -6.76 23.47 16.85
N LEU A 48 -8.06 23.17 16.89
CA LEU A 48 -8.95 23.33 15.72
C LEU A 48 -10.18 24.16 16.11
N SER A 49 -10.01 25.48 16.08
CA SER A 49 -11.10 26.44 16.20
C SER A 49 -11.95 26.44 14.92
N VAL A 50 -12.83 25.45 14.76
CA VAL A 50 -13.85 25.47 13.70
C VAL A 50 -15.20 24.92 14.23
N PRO A 51 -16.13 25.79 14.67
CA PRO A 51 -17.47 25.41 15.15
C PRO A 51 -18.33 24.64 14.12
N LEU A 52 -17.98 24.73 12.83
CA LEU A 52 -18.65 24.01 11.74
C LEU A 52 -18.38 22.50 11.75
N LEU A 53 -17.19 22.05 12.15
CA LEU A 53 -16.87 20.61 12.18
C LEU A 53 -17.61 19.88 13.30
N GLN A 54 -17.73 20.52 14.47
CA GLN A 54 -18.47 19.99 15.63
C GLN A 54 -19.97 19.89 15.34
N SER A 55 -20.51 20.87 14.60
CA SER A 55 -21.91 20.89 14.17
C SER A 55 -22.19 19.82 13.11
N CYS A 56 -21.30 19.65 12.13
CA CYS A 56 -21.40 18.59 11.12
C CYS A 56 -21.33 17.19 11.74
N PHE A 57 -20.45 16.96 12.72
CA PHE A 57 -20.33 15.67 13.40
C PHE A 57 -21.59 15.31 14.22
N SER A 58 -22.18 16.29 14.90
CA SER A 58 -23.41 16.10 15.68
C SER A 58 -24.64 15.83 14.78
N ILE A 59 -24.71 16.49 13.62
CA ILE A 59 -25.76 16.27 12.62
C ILE A 59 -25.66 14.87 12.01
N ILE A 60 -24.45 14.41 11.66
CA ILE A 60 -24.20 13.05 11.14
C ILE A 60 -24.65 12.00 12.17
N MET A 61 -24.27 12.15 13.45
CA MET A 61 -24.62 11.24 14.54
C MET A 61 -26.13 11.19 14.85
N SER A 62 -26.87 12.29 14.70
CA SER A 62 -28.32 12.30 14.93
C SER A 62 -29.12 11.63 13.80
N SER A 63 -28.64 11.70 12.55
CA SER A 63 -29.27 11.06 11.39
C SER A 63 -29.01 9.54 11.32
N LEU A 64 -28.06 9.04 12.11
CA LEU A 64 -27.58 7.65 12.13
C LEU A 64 -28.52 6.68 12.88
N ARG A 65 -29.60 7.17 13.52
CA ARG A 65 -30.49 6.32 14.35
C ARG A 65 -31.60 5.57 13.59
N THR A 66 -31.81 5.80 12.29
CA THR A 66 -33.10 5.44 11.65
C THR A 66 -33.08 4.76 10.26
N ASN A 67 -31.95 4.37 9.67
CA ASN A 67 -31.97 3.71 8.35
C ASN A 67 -31.43 2.28 8.37
N LEU A 68 -32.31 1.35 8.70
CA LEU A 68 -32.29 -0.03 8.21
C LEU A 68 -33.54 -0.20 7.34
N ILE A 69 -33.35 -0.80 6.16
CA ILE A 69 -34.35 -1.26 5.18
C ILE A 69 -34.69 -0.22 4.09
N GLY A 70 -34.30 -0.52 2.84
CA GLY A 70 -34.87 0.08 1.63
C GLY A 70 -33.85 0.36 0.52
N GLY A 71 -34.02 -0.27 -0.64
CA GLY A 71 -33.05 -0.29 -1.73
C GLY A 71 -33.07 0.91 -2.68
N HIS A 72 -31.95 1.02 -3.43
CA HIS A 72 -31.73 1.79 -4.65
C HIS A 72 -31.93 3.32 -4.61
N ALA A 73 -30.86 4.06 -4.29
CA ALA A 73 -30.48 5.33 -4.95
C ALA A 73 -29.16 5.88 -4.36
N LYS A 74 -28.16 6.15 -5.23
CA LYS A 74 -26.89 6.89 -4.97
C LYS A 74 -26.23 6.59 -3.61
N ILE A 75 -25.71 5.37 -3.51
CA ILE A 75 -25.01 4.85 -2.34
C ILE A 75 -23.54 4.73 -2.72
N GLU A 76 -22.74 5.78 -2.52
CA GLU A 76 -21.27 5.62 -2.61
C GLU A 76 -20.51 6.39 -1.54
N VAL A 77 -21.07 7.49 -1.03
CA VAL A 77 -20.51 8.19 0.16
C VAL A 77 -21.14 7.70 1.47
N ARG A 78 -22.42 7.31 1.44
CA ARG A 78 -23.15 6.88 2.66
C ARG A 78 -22.65 5.56 3.22
N VAL A 79 -22.49 4.50 2.44
CA VAL A 79 -22.21 3.16 3.02
C VAL A 79 -20.82 3.03 3.63
N CYS A 80 -19.78 3.64 3.06
CA CYS A 80 -18.42 3.54 3.59
C CYS A 80 -18.24 4.36 4.89
N LEU A 81 -18.77 5.59 4.92
CA LEU A 81 -18.80 6.42 6.13
C LEU A 81 -19.72 5.82 7.21
N TYR A 82 -20.85 5.21 6.83
CA TYR A 82 -21.77 4.54 7.76
C TYR A 82 -21.14 3.27 8.37
N PHE A 83 -20.40 2.47 7.58
CA PHE A 83 -19.67 1.30 8.10
C PHE A 83 -18.54 1.73 9.04
N CYS A 84 -17.73 2.74 8.69
CA CYS A 84 -16.63 3.24 9.54
C CYS A 84 -17.10 4.08 10.74
N ALA A 85 -18.32 4.63 10.73
CA ALA A 85 -18.88 5.31 11.90
C ALA A 85 -19.56 4.32 12.87
N ILE A 86 -20.10 3.21 12.35
CA ILE A 86 -20.76 2.16 13.17
C ILE A 86 -19.72 1.21 13.77
N PHE A 87 -18.68 0.87 13.02
CA PHE A 87 -17.49 0.22 13.56
C PHE A 87 -16.49 1.31 13.86
N PHE A 88 -16.11 1.54 15.12
CA PHE A 88 -15.17 2.55 15.64
C PHE A 88 -13.83 2.74 14.87
N PHE A 89 -13.86 3.07 13.58
CA PHE A 89 -12.69 3.25 12.74
C PHE A 89 -12.44 4.74 12.55
N SER A 90 -11.28 5.19 13.00
CA SER A 90 -10.81 6.57 12.82
C SER A 90 -10.58 6.83 11.33
N LEU A 91 -11.19 7.91 10.81
CA LEU A 91 -10.93 8.42 9.46
C LEU A 91 -10.04 9.66 9.59
N VAL A 92 -9.00 9.74 8.77
CA VAL A 92 -8.00 10.83 8.82
C VAL A 92 -7.85 11.45 7.45
N ILE A 93 -7.86 12.79 7.38
CA ILE A 93 -7.55 13.53 6.15
C ILE A 93 -6.04 13.82 6.14
N ARG A 94 -5.37 13.51 5.04
CA ARG A 94 -3.91 13.65 4.88
C ARG A 94 -3.55 14.40 3.61
N GLY A 95 -2.45 15.15 3.66
CA GLY A 95 -1.90 15.91 2.54
C GLY A 95 -1.21 17.18 3.02
N GLU A 96 -0.08 17.51 2.39
CA GLU A 96 0.61 18.78 2.63
C GLU A 96 -0.10 19.96 1.96
N LYS A 97 0.36 21.18 2.24
CA LYS A 97 -0.27 22.43 1.74
C LYS A 97 -0.36 22.51 0.21
N ASP A 98 0.60 21.91 -0.48
CA ASP A 98 0.70 21.93 -1.94
C ASP A 98 0.14 20.65 -2.59
N GLU A 99 -0.46 19.75 -1.80
CA GLU A 99 -0.99 18.47 -2.26
C GLU A 99 -2.53 18.45 -2.22
N GLN A 100 -3.13 17.61 -3.08
CA GLN A 100 -4.56 17.33 -2.99
C GLN A 100 -4.85 16.41 -1.81
N ALA A 101 -5.72 16.82 -0.89
CA ALA A 101 -6.06 16.03 0.28
C ALA A 101 -6.66 14.66 -0.08
N VAL A 102 -6.29 13.64 0.71
CA VAL A 102 -6.85 12.29 0.65
C VAL A 102 -7.53 11.95 1.98
N LEU A 103 -8.54 11.08 1.93
CA LEU A 103 -9.15 10.49 3.11
C LEU A 103 -8.59 9.08 3.29
N CYS A 104 -8.08 8.78 4.47
CA CYS A 104 -7.57 7.46 4.82
C CYS A 104 -8.48 6.79 5.86
N SER A 105 -8.86 5.53 5.59
CA SER A 105 -9.22 4.59 6.66
C SER A 105 -7.94 4.03 7.28
N ARG A 106 -8.09 3.00 8.13
CA ARG A 106 -6.94 2.25 8.65
C ARG A 106 -6.13 1.57 7.53
N ASP A 107 -6.83 1.04 6.53
CA ASP A 107 -6.31 0.10 5.54
C ASP A 107 -6.35 0.60 4.08
N LYS A 108 -7.01 1.74 3.80
CA LYS A 108 -7.25 2.23 2.43
C LYS A 108 -7.19 3.74 2.32
N THR A 109 -6.77 4.20 1.15
CA THR A 109 -6.75 5.62 0.77
C THR A 109 -7.79 5.96 -0.32
N TYR A 110 -8.38 7.14 -0.18
CA TYR A 110 -9.43 7.67 -1.07
C TYR A 110 -9.10 9.10 -1.50
N ASP A 111 -9.13 9.35 -2.81
CA ASP A 111 -9.09 10.70 -3.37
C ASP A 111 -10.37 11.44 -3.00
N MET A 112 -10.22 12.72 -2.65
CA MET A 112 -11.34 13.62 -2.34
C MET A 112 -11.54 14.60 -3.49
N LYS A 113 -12.74 14.63 -4.09
CA LYS A 113 -13.11 15.60 -5.13
C LYS A 113 -14.38 16.33 -4.78
N ILE A 114 -14.42 17.62 -5.06
CA ILE A 114 -15.64 18.42 -4.93
C ILE A 114 -16.49 18.20 -6.18
N ALA A 115 -17.73 17.79 -5.98
CA ALA A 115 -18.76 17.71 -7.00
C ALA A 115 -19.78 18.82 -6.77
N ASP A 116 -19.85 19.76 -7.72
CA ASP A 116 -20.85 20.82 -7.71
C ASP A 116 -22.22 20.27 -8.11
N THR A 117 -23.26 20.90 -7.56
CA THR A 117 -24.65 20.58 -7.84
C THR A 117 -25.41 21.85 -8.19
N SER A 118 -26.33 21.75 -9.16
CA SER A 118 -27.24 22.85 -9.51
C SER A 118 -28.28 23.13 -8.42
N ASN A 119 -28.46 22.20 -7.48
CA ASN A 119 -29.46 22.26 -6.43
C ASN A 119 -28.81 22.69 -5.13
N MET A 120 -29.49 23.56 -4.38
CA MET A 120 -29.05 23.92 -3.04
C MET A 120 -29.39 22.79 -2.05
N LEU A 121 -28.37 22.20 -1.44
CA LEU A 121 -28.50 21.24 -0.35
C LEU A 121 -28.72 22.02 0.94
N LEU A 122 -29.84 21.79 1.62
CA LEU A 122 -30.16 22.43 2.90
C LEU A 122 -29.93 21.45 4.05
N PHE A 123 -29.19 21.89 5.07
CA PHE A 123 -29.01 21.15 6.30
C PHE A 123 -30.07 21.61 7.31
N VAL A 124 -31.05 20.76 7.55
CA VAL A 124 -32.15 21.03 8.50
C VAL A 124 -32.09 19.99 9.62
N PRO A 125 -31.64 20.37 10.83
CA PRO A 125 -31.58 19.45 11.96
C PRO A 125 -32.97 18.91 12.32
N GLY A 126 -33.04 17.60 12.61
CA GLY A 126 -34.31 16.96 13.01
C GLY A 126 -35.35 16.88 11.90
N CYS A 127 -34.98 17.12 10.64
CA CYS A 127 -35.87 16.94 9.49
C CYS A 127 -36.31 15.48 9.40
N LYS A 128 -37.61 15.25 9.24
CA LYS A 128 -38.21 13.91 9.17
C LYS A 128 -38.52 13.57 7.72
N THR A 129 -38.24 12.32 7.32
CA THR A 129 -38.66 11.84 5.99
C THR A 129 -40.15 11.52 5.97
N PRO A 130 -40.81 11.47 4.79
CA PRO A 130 -42.22 11.09 4.68
C PRO A 130 -42.55 9.76 5.37
N GLU A 131 -41.63 8.79 5.33
CA GLU A 131 -41.79 7.47 5.96
C GLU A 131 -41.72 7.53 7.49
N GLN A 132 -41.04 8.54 8.04
CA GLN A 132 -40.96 8.80 9.49
C GLN A 132 -42.17 9.58 10.01
N LEU A 133 -42.97 10.15 9.11
CA LEU A 133 -44.18 10.90 9.40
C LEU A 133 -45.45 10.02 9.32
N LYS A 134 -45.34 8.70 9.59
CA LYS A 134 -46.47 7.74 9.46
C LYS A 134 -47.78 8.29 10.06
N ALA A 135 -48.87 8.01 9.34
CA ALA A 135 -50.18 8.66 9.32
C ALA A 135 -51.04 8.69 10.61
N ASP A 136 -50.48 8.47 11.80
CA ASP A 136 -51.24 8.45 13.07
C ASP A 136 -51.10 9.75 13.90
N GLN A 137 -50.65 10.85 13.28
CA GLN A 137 -50.77 12.17 13.89
C GLN A 137 -51.91 12.92 13.21
N GLU A 138 -53.11 12.83 13.78
CA GLU A 138 -54.31 13.60 13.41
C GLU A 138 -54.13 15.14 13.55
N SER A 139 -52.93 15.61 13.87
CA SER A 139 -52.59 17.03 13.97
C SER A 139 -51.52 17.40 12.92
N CYS A 140 -51.91 18.25 11.96
CA CYS A 140 -50.99 19.01 11.12
C CYS A 140 -50.20 19.99 11.99
N ASN A 141 -49.18 19.49 12.68
CA ASN A 141 -48.29 20.34 13.46
C ASN A 141 -47.33 21.04 12.49
N ILE A 142 -47.52 22.34 12.30
CA ILE A 142 -46.56 23.18 11.58
C ILE A 142 -45.32 23.29 12.47
N ILE A 143 -44.24 22.61 12.06
CA ILE A 143 -42.96 22.66 12.76
C ILE A 143 -42.12 23.75 12.10
N HIS A 144 -41.79 24.79 12.85
CA HIS A 144 -40.77 25.74 12.44
C HIS A 144 -39.40 25.07 12.57
N SER A 145 -38.69 24.91 11.46
CA SER A 145 -37.33 24.36 11.44
C SER A 145 -36.36 25.39 10.88
N GLN A 146 -35.31 25.68 11.65
CA GLN A 146 -34.24 26.57 11.20
C GLN A 146 -33.26 25.79 10.31
N ILE A 147 -32.90 26.39 9.18
CA ILE A 147 -31.84 25.88 8.32
C ILE A 147 -30.50 26.13 9.04
N ALA A 148 -29.78 25.05 9.36
CA ALA A 148 -28.48 25.13 10.01
C ALA A 148 -27.36 25.50 9.03
N GLY A 149 -27.56 25.25 7.74
CA GLY A 149 -26.63 25.63 6.70
C GLY A 149 -27.11 25.20 5.33
N PHE A 150 -26.34 25.57 4.32
CA PHE A 150 -26.56 25.12 2.96
C PHE A 150 -25.22 24.82 2.28
N SER A 151 -25.28 24.02 1.22
CA SER A 151 -24.15 23.81 0.32
C SER A 151 -24.67 23.66 -1.11
N ASN A 152 -23.86 24.04 -2.08
CA ASN A 152 -24.08 23.75 -3.50
C ASN A 152 -23.12 22.65 -4.01
N ASN A 153 -22.32 22.05 -3.13
CA ASN A 153 -21.37 21.00 -3.48
C ASN A 153 -21.25 19.92 -2.39
N TYR A 154 -20.66 18.79 -2.75
CA TYR A 154 -20.33 17.70 -1.84
C TYR A 154 -18.99 17.07 -2.20
N TRP A 155 -18.38 16.39 -1.22
CA TRP A 155 -17.18 15.60 -1.45
C TRP A 155 -17.53 14.21 -1.98
N GLU A 156 -17.02 13.88 -3.16
CA GLU A 156 -17.00 12.54 -3.71
C GLU A 156 -15.68 11.87 -3.34
N LEU A 157 -15.77 10.65 -2.81
CA LEU A 157 -14.62 9.83 -2.45
C LEU A 157 -14.42 8.76 -3.52
N ARG A 158 -13.21 8.63 -4.02
CA ARG A 158 -12.84 7.56 -4.94
C ARG A 158 -11.64 6.82 -4.39
N ARG A 159 -11.77 5.50 -4.22
CA ARG A 159 -10.62 4.67 -3.83
C ARG A 159 -9.49 4.86 -4.84
N CYS A 160 -8.31 5.18 -4.35
CA CYS A 160 -7.13 5.44 -5.17
C CYS A 160 -5.97 4.52 -4.75
N ARG A 161 -4.89 4.57 -5.52
CA ARG A 161 -3.64 3.91 -5.14
C ARG A 161 -2.89 4.84 -4.19
N PRO A 162 -2.34 4.35 -3.07
CA PRO A 162 -1.55 5.18 -2.18
C PRO A 162 -0.30 5.69 -2.90
N LYS A 163 0.06 6.95 -2.68
CA LYS A 163 1.21 7.61 -3.31
C LYS A 163 2.48 7.35 -2.49
N LEU A 164 3.03 6.16 -2.67
CA LEU A 164 4.08 5.62 -1.80
C LEU A 164 5.50 5.94 -2.28
N LYS A 165 5.69 6.47 -3.50
CA LYS A 165 7.02 6.94 -3.93
C LYS A 165 7.62 7.98 -3.00
N LYS A 166 6.78 8.86 -2.45
CA LYS A 166 7.22 9.88 -1.50
C LYS A 166 7.86 9.24 -0.27
N LEU A 167 7.29 8.14 0.24
CA LEU A 167 7.83 7.39 1.38
C LEU A 167 9.26 6.94 1.10
N ARG A 168 9.48 6.25 -0.02
CA ARG A 168 10.81 5.79 -0.40
C ARG A 168 11.78 6.96 -0.60
N LYS A 169 11.34 8.04 -1.25
CA LYS A 169 12.18 9.22 -1.47
C LYS A 169 12.69 9.79 -0.15
N LEU A 170 11.81 9.97 0.83
CA LEU A 170 12.17 10.48 2.17
C LEU A 170 13.21 9.58 2.85
N LEU A 171 13.04 8.26 2.79
CA LEU A 171 13.96 7.32 3.44
C LEU A 171 15.31 7.20 2.72
N MET A 172 15.36 7.47 1.41
CA MET A 172 16.58 7.47 0.62
C MET A 172 17.39 8.77 0.76
N GLU A 173 16.90 9.79 1.48
CA GLU A 173 17.67 11.02 1.74
C GLU A 173 18.84 10.79 2.71
N ASP A 174 18.73 9.78 3.58
CA ASP A 174 19.78 9.38 4.54
C ASP A 174 19.73 7.85 4.73
N PRO A 175 20.21 7.08 3.73
CA PRO A 175 20.26 5.62 3.80
C PRO A 175 21.28 5.17 4.85
N TYR A 176 21.05 3.99 5.43
CA TYR A 176 21.94 3.43 6.45
C TYR A 176 23.12 2.69 5.80
N GLU A 177 24.32 3.24 5.94
CA GLU A 177 25.57 2.73 5.35
C GLU A 177 26.33 1.74 6.26
N GLY A 178 25.74 1.34 7.39
CA GLY A 178 26.36 0.45 8.37
C GLY A 178 26.95 1.18 9.58
N PRO A 179 27.36 0.43 10.61
CA PRO A 179 27.77 0.97 11.91
C PRO A 179 29.07 1.80 11.86
N ASP A 180 29.96 1.50 10.93
CA ASP A 180 31.26 2.16 10.79
C ASP A 180 31.20 3.50 10.04
N SER A 181 30.05 3.85 9.48
CA SER A 181 29.92 4.97 8.54
C SER A 181 30.19 6.35 9.16
N GLY A 182 30.22 6.50 10.50
CA GLY A 182 30.50 7.75 11.21
C GLY A 182 29.49 8.90 10.96
N LYS A 183 28.61 8.73 9.98
CA LYS A 183 27.58 9.69 9.55
C LYS A 183 26.43 9.80 10.53
N ASP A 184 26.12 8.73 11.28
CA ASP A 184 25.00 8.73 12.22
C ASP A 184 25.12 9.75 13.37
N GLN A 185 26.33 10.25 13.65
CA GLN A 185 26.57 11.29 14.66
C GLN A 185 26.57 12.71 14.09
N THR A 186 26.60 12.87 12.77
CA THR A 186 26.80 14.17 12.09
C THR A 186 25.75 14.52 11.04
N SER A 187 24.84 13.59 10.69
CA SER A 187 23.79 13.86 9.71
C SER A 187 22.75 14.83 10.30
N THR A 188 22.63 16.00 9.65
CA THR A 188 21.56 16.98 9.89
C THR A 188 20.28 16.60 9.15
N VAL A 189 20.26 15.42 8.51
CA VAL A 189 19.16 14.93 7.70
C VAL A 189 18.05 14.39 8.60
N SER A 190 16.81 14.60 8.17
CA SER A 190 15.63 14.21 8.96
C SER A 190 15.50 12.68 9.01
N LYS A 191 15.46 12.13 10.22
CA LYS A 191 15.07 10.73 10.47
C LYS A 191 13.55 10.69 10.71
N TYR A 192 12.88 9.61 10.32
CA TYR A 192 11.41 9.55 10.36
C TYR A 192 10.90 8.41 11.25
N THR A 193 10.02 8.74 12.19
CA THR A 193 9.20 7.77 12.92
C THR A 193 7.98 7.36 12.10
N THR A 194 7.22 6.35 12.56
CA THR A 194 5.95 6.00 11.93
C THR A 194 5.00 7.19 11.90
N GLU A 195 4.90 7.93 13.00
CA GLU A 195 4.06 9.11 13.14
C GLU A 195 4.45 10.22 12.16
N ASP A 196 5.75 10.45 11.97
CA ASP A 196 6.24 11.43 10.99
C ASP A 196 5.85 11.03 9.57
N LEU A 197 6.07 9.76 9.19
CA LEU A 197 5.68 9.23 7.88
C LEU A 197 4.17 9.33 7.65
N LEU A 198 3.36 9.07 8.69
CA LEU A 198 1.92 9.21 8.61
C LEU A 198 1.49 10.67 8.37
N SER A 199 2.26 11.65 8.86
CA SER A 199 1.97 13.07 8.63
C SER A 199 2.37 13.55 7.23
N LEU A 200 3.38 12.93 6.62
CA LEU A 200 3.97 13.36 5.35
C LEU A 200 3.42 12.61 4.12
N VAL A 201 3.04 11.34 4.28
CA VAL A 201 2.69 10.46 3.16
C VAL A 201 1.16 10.30 3.02
N GLN A 202 0.68 10.45 1.79
CA GLN A 202 -0.74 10.32 1.42
C GLN A 202 -1.16 8.84 1.27
N ALA A 203 -1.17 8.13 2.40
CA ALA A 203 -1.52 6.72 2.45
C ALA A 203 -2.11 6.33 3.81
N SER A 204 -2.78 5.19 3.88
CA SER A 204 -3.24 4.61 5.14
C SER A 204 -2.06 4.08 5.95
N GLU A 205 -2.28 3.83 7.24
CA GLU A 205 -1.24 3.27 8.11
C GLU A 205 -0.79 1.89 7.64
N GLU A 206 -1.74 0.99 7.34
CA GLU A 206 -1.41 -0.36 6.86
C GLU A 206 -0.75 -0.31 5.47
N GLU A 207 -1.14 0.61 4.59
CA GLU A 207 -0.49 0.80 3.28
C GLU A 207 0.97 1.26 3.44
N ILE A 208 1.26 2.16 4.39
CA ILE A 208 2.62 2.63 4.69
C ILE A 208 3.47 1.50 5.29
N LEU A 209 2.97 0.81 6.31
CA LEU A 209 3.67 -0.30 6.95
C LEU A 209 3.94 -1.45 5.98
N HIS A 210 2.97 -1.76 5.13
CA HIS A 210 3.16 -2.75 4.08
C HIS A 210 4.23 -2.30 3.06
N HIS A 211 4.22 -1.03 2.65
CA HIS A 211 5.23 -0.54 1.71
C HIS A 211 6.64 -0.54 2.31
N LEU A 212 6.77 -0.20 3.59
CA LEU A 212 8.04 -0.31 4.32
C LEU A 212 8.60 -1.73 4.27
N GLN A 213 7.76 -2.75 4.40
CA GLN A 213 8.19 -4.15 4.22
C GLN A 213 8.57 -4.46 2.77
N VAL A 214 7.82 -3.95 1.79
CA VAL A 214 8.09 -4.18 0.36
C VAL A 214 9.43 -3.59 -0.09
N ILE A 215 9.84 -2.47 0.49
CA ILE A 215 11.14 -1.81 0.21
C ILE A 215 12.24 -2.23 1.17
N ASP A 216 12.02 -3.29 1.97
CA ASP A 216 12.95 -3.81 2.96
C ASP A 216 13.47 -2.72 3.94
N ALA A 217 12.61 -1.77 4.32
CA ALA A 217 12.95 -0.78 5.32
C ALA A 217 12.99 -1.43 6.71
N CYS A 218 13.98 -1.05 7.51
CA CYS A 218 14.18 -1.53 8.87
C CYS A 218 14.09 -0.37 9.87
N ARG A 219 13.92 -0.71 11.16
CA ARG A 219 13.85 0.27 12.24
C ARG A 219 15.17 0.28 13.01
N ILE A 220 15.91 1.38 12.90
CA ILE A 220 17.20 1.59 13.56
C ILE A 220 17.03 2.75 14.54
N GLU A 221 17.32 2.50 15.82
CA GLU A 221 17.19 3.51 16.90
C GLU A 221 15.80 4.18 16.98
N GLY A 222 14.74 3.46 16.59
CA GLY A 222 13.37 3.97 16.60
C GLY A 222 12.92 4.68 15.31
N TYR A 223 13.81 4.85 14.34
CA TYR A 223 13.53 5.49 13.04
C TYR A 223 13.52 4.49 11.90
N TRP A 224 12.69 4.72 10.90
CA TRP A 224 12.69 3.94 9.67
C TRP A 224 13.87 4.34 8.78
N ARG A 225 14.58 3.33 8.26
CA ARG A 225 15.73 3.48 7.38
C ARG A 225 15.67 2.45 6.26
N ILE A 226 16.21 2.80 5.11
CA ILE A 226 16.56 1.86 4.04
C ILE A 226 18.07 1.67 4.09
N LEU A 227 18.54 0.44 3.92
CA LEU A 227 19.96 0.18 3.82
C LEU A 227 20.53 0.80 2.54
N ASP A 228 21.72 1.39 2.63
CA ASP A 228 22.47 1.69 1.43
C ASP A 228 22.73 0.40 0.64
N PHE A 229 22.67 0.49 -0.68
CA PHE A 229 22.72 -0.69 -1.53
C PHE A 229 24.06 -1.43 -1.42
N ASP A 230 25.18 -0.72 -1.25
CA ASP A 230 26.49 -1.36 -1.12
C ASP A 230 26.59 -2.10 0.23
N TYR A 231 25.99 -1.52 1.29
CA TYR A 231 25.91 -2.17 2.60
C TYR A 231 24.96 -3.38 2.57
N GLU A 232 23.82 -3.29 1.90
CA GLU A 232 22.89 -4.43 1.70
C GLU A 232 23.60 -5.59 0.99
N VAL A 233 24.33 -5.31 -0.09
CA VAL A 233 25.11 -6.32 -0.83
C VAL A 233 26.22 -6.91 0.03
N LYS A 234 26.90 -6.10 0.86
CA LYS A 234 27.91 -6.59 1.81
C LYS A 234 27.30 -7.59 2.79
N LEU A 235 26.16 -7.27 3.41
CA LEU A 235 25.46 -8.16 4.34
C LEU A 235 25.01 -9.46 3.66
N LEU A 236 24.45 -9.35 2.45
CA LEU A 236 24.05 -10.52 1.68
C LEU A 236 25.25 -11.43 1.39
N ASN A 237 26.39 -10.85 0.99
CA ASN A 237 27.61 -11.59 0.72
C ASN A 237 28.12 -12.34 1.96
N HIS A 238 28.13 -11.70 3.14
CA HIS A 238 28.49 -12.38 4.39
C HIS A 238 27.62 -13.62 4.65
N VAL A 239 26.29 -13.48 4.48
CA VAL A 239 25.36 -14.61 4.67
C VAL A 239 25.60 -15.70 3.64
N THR A 240 25.74 -15.37 2.35
CA THR A 240 25.95 -16.37 1.31
C THR A 240 27.30 -17.08 1.43
N GLN A 241 28.34 -16.39 1.87
CA GLN A 241 29.66 -16.98 2.13
C GLN A 241 29.63 -17.95 3.32
N LEU A 242 28.89 -17.62 4.38
CA LEU A 242 28.71 -18.52 5.52
C LEU A 242 27.94 -19.79 5.13
N ILE A 243 26.88 -19.65 4.31
CA ILE A 243 26.13 -20.79 3.77
C ILE A 243 27.05 -21.73 2.99
N ASP A 244 27.92 -21.16 2.14
CA ASP A 244 28.89 -21.92 1.36
C ASP A 244 29.94 -22.61 2.24
N SER A 245 30.55 -21.87 3.19
CA SER A 245 31.59 -22.41 4.07
C SER A 245 31.11 -23.55 4.94
N GLU A 246 29.88 -23.46 5.44
CA GLU A 246 29.24 -24.50 6.25
C GLU A 246 28.53 -25.56 5.40
N SER A 247 28.57 -25.44 4.06
CA SER A 247 27.93 -26.35 3.11
C SER A 247 26.44 -26.56 3.39
N TRP A 248 25.73 -25.50 3.79
CA TRP A 248 24.31 -25.55 4.07
C TRP A 248 23.47 -25.52 2.79
N SER A 249 22.27 -26.09 2.90
CA SER A 249 21.24 -25.85 1.90
C SER A 249 20.66 -24.44 2.07
N PHE A 250 20.48 -23.71 0.97
CA PHE A 250 19.74 -22.44 0.95
C PHE A 250 18.30 -22.57 1.48
N SER A 251 17.73 -23.78 1.52
CA SER A 251 16.41 -24.01 2.11
C SER A 251 16.42 -24.14 3.63
N LYS A 252 17.58 -24.31 4.27
CA LYS A 252 17.71 -24.58 5.71
C LYS A 252 18.92 -23.85 6.31
N VAL A 253 18.83 -22.53 6.38
CA VAL A 253 19.86 -21.65 6.96
C VAL A 253 19.55 -21.36 8.44
N PRO A 254 20.38 -21.79 9.40
CA PRO A 254 20.11 -21.66 10.84
C PRO A 254 20.37 -20.24 11.36
N LEU A 255 19.34 -19.61 11.96
CA LEU A 255 19.47 -18.24 12.50
C LEU A 255 20.51 -18.14 13.61
N ASN A 256 20.50 -19.09 14.55
CA ASN A 256 21.38 -19.07 15.72
C ASN A 256 22.88 -19.06 15.33
N VAL A 257 23.28 -19.88 14.36
CA VAL A 257 24.66 -19.92 13.86
C VAL A 257 24.99 -18.66 13.08
N CYS A 258 24.08 -18.15 12.24
CA CYS A 258 24.30 -16.86 11.56
C CYS A 258 24.58 -15.73 12.55
N LEU A 259 23.82 -15.62 13.65
CA LEU A 259 24.04 -14.59 14.65
C LEU A 259 25.36 -14.78 15.43
N GLN A 260 25.79 -16.02 15.65
CA GLN A 260 27.03 -16.34 16.35
C GLN A 260 28.26 -16.02 15.49
N GLU A 261 28.28 -16.47 14.23
CA GLU A 261 29.42 -16.34 13.34
C GLU A 261 29.54 -14.96 12.71
N LEU A 262 28.41 -14.33 12.36
CA LEU A 262 28.40 -12.98 11.75
C LEU A 262 28.32 -11.85 12.77
N GLY A 263 27.88 -12.13 14.00
CA GLY A 263 27.74 -11.11 15.07
C GLY A 263 29.01 -10.31 15.38
N PRO A 264 30.23 -10.86 15.27
CA PRO A 264 31.47 -10.09 15.39
C PRO A 264 31.72 -9.09 14.24
N LEU A 265 31.09 -9.31 13.07
CA LEU A 265 31.29 -8.49 11.87
C LEU A 265 30.20 -7.43 11.70
N GLU A 266 28.97 -7.76 12.08
CA GLU A 266 27.78 -6.95 11.81
C GLU A 266 26.78 -7.01 12.98
N PRO A 267 25.97 -5.97 13.22
CA PRO A 267 24.95 -5.99 14.25
C PRO A 267 23.93 -7.11 14.04
N THR A 268 23.55 -7.78 15.13
CA THR A 268 22.56 -8.87 15.17
C THR A 268 21.27 -8.52 14.42
N GLU A 269 20.80 -7.27 14.58
CA GLU A 269 19.60 -6.74 13.96
C GLU A 269 19.72 -6.65 12.44
N MET A 270 20.91 -6.33 11.92
CA MET A 270 21.18 -6.25 10.48
C MET A 270 21.28 -7.64 9.85
N ILE A 271 21.84 -8.61 10.59
CA ILE A 271 21.89 -10.02 10.17
C ILE A 271 20.49 -10.63 10.12
N GLU A 272 19.67 -10.43 11.16
CA GLU A 272 18.28 -10.91 11.12
C GLU A 272 17.48 -10.19 10.03
N HIS A 273 17.69 -8.88 9.84
CA HIS A 273 17.04 -8.13 8.79
C HIS A 273 17.38 -8.65 7.40
N ILE A 274 18.65 -8.88 7.05
CA ILE A 274 19.00 -9.38 5.72
C ILE A 274 18.42 -10.79 5.46
N LEU A 275 18.38 -11.66 6.49
CA LEU A 275 17.75 -12.97 6.39
C LEU A 275 16.23 -12.88 6.17
N LEU A 276 15.56 -11.93 6.84
CA LEU A 276 14.13 -11.66 6.62
C LEU A 276 13.85 -11.03 5.25
N SER A 277 14.74 -10.16 4.77
CA SER A 277 14.60 -9.51 3.46
C SER A 277 14.81 -10.52 2.33
N TYR A 278 15.77 -11.43 2.46
CA TYR A 278 16.14 -12.38 1.41
C TYR A 278 15.62 -13.80 1.63
N GLY A 279 14.84 -14.06 2.67
CA GLY A 279 14.41 -15.41 3.01
C GLY A 279 13.07 -15.46 3.74
N ARG A 280 12.56 -16.68 3.86
CA ARG A 280 11.34 -16.99 4.61
C ARG A 280 11.72 -17.68 5.91
N LYS A 281 11.40 -17.04 7.03
CA LYS A 281 11.56 -17.60 8.38
C LYS A 281 10.60 -18.76 8.59
N TYR A 282 11.10 -19.88 9.10
CA TYR A 282 10.30 -21.01 9.57
C TYR A 282 10.95 -21.66 10.80
N THR A 283 10.20 -22.53 11.46
CA THR A 283 10.67 -23.25 12.65
C THR A 283 10.61 -24.74 12.38
N ASP A 284 11.70 -25.45 12.65
CA ASP A 284 11.84 -26.89 12.52
C ASP A 284 12.49 -27.44 13.79
N GLU A 285 11.87 -28.45 14.40
CA GLU A 285 12.31 -29.06 15.67
C GLU A 285 12.59 -28.08 16.83
N GLY A 286 11.94 -26.91 16.82
CA GLY A 286 12.10 -25.86 17.85
C GLY A 286 13.21 -24.85 17.55
N GLU A 287 13.98 -25.07 16.49
CA GLU A 287 15.01 -24.16 16.00
C GLU A 287 14.50 -23.32 14.83
N VAL A 288 15.07 -22.13 14.66
CA VAL A 288 14.65 -21.16 13.64
C VAL A 288 15.57 -21.25 12.42
N TYR A 289 14.96 -21.41 11.25
CA TYR A 289 15.63 -21.50 9.97
C TYR A 289 15.07 -20.49 8.96
N PHE A 290 15.86 -20.25 7.92
CA PHE A 290 15.48 -19.47 6.76
C PHE A 290 15.59 -20.30 5.48
N GLU A 291 14.56 -20.19 4.65
CA GLU A 291 14.59 -20.60 3.25
C GLU A 291 14.88 -19.36 2.40
N MET A 292 16.08 -19.30 1.81
CA MET A 292 16.55 -18.16 1.03
C MET A 292 15.85 -18.08 -0.33
N ASN A 293 15.56 -16.86 -0.78
CA ASN A 293 14.86 -16.58 -2.02
C ASN A 293 15.85 -16.40 -3.17
N GLU A 294 16.04 -17.47 -3.94
CA GLU A 294 16.90 -17.51 -5.13
C GLU A 294 16.63 -16.35 -6.10
N ASP A 295 15.37 -16.13 -6.47
CA ASP A 295 15.02 -15.10 -7.45
C ASP A 295 15.39 -13.69 -6.95
N LYS A 296 15.21 -13.40 -5.65
CA LYS A 296 15.60 -12.11 -5.07
C LYS A 296 17.12 -11.95 -5.00
N ILE A 297 17.85 -12.99 -4.60
CA ILE A 297 19.32 -12.98 -4.53
C ILE A 297 19.91 -12.77 -5.92
N CYS A 298 19.49 -13.58 -6.91
CA CYS A 298 19.95 -13.43 -8.29
C CYS A 298 19.64 -12.03 -8.84
N ARG A 299 18.45 -11.49 -8.53
CA ARG A 299 18.04 -10.14 -8.94
C ARG A 299 18.91 -9.05 -8.33
N THR A 300 19.25 -9.13 -7.05
CA THR A 300 20.14 -8.15 -6.39
C THR A 300 21.55 -8.19 -6.96
N ILE A 301 22.09 -9.39 -7.20
CA ILE A 301 23.42 -9.54 -7.81
C ILE A 301 23.42 -8.98 -9.24
N ALA A 302 22.36 -9.20 -10.02
CA ALA A 302 22.22 -8.57 -11.33
C ALA A 302 22.17 -7.03 -11.23
N GLN A 303 21.46 -6.49 -10.24
CA GLN A 303 21.42 -5.04 -10.01
C GLN A 303 22.82 -4.49 -9.73
N MET A 304 23.58 -5.14 -8.84
CA MET A 304 24.97 -4.78 -8.54
C MET A 304 25.85 -4.76 -9.79
N LEU A 305 25.77 -5.80 -10.63
CA LEU A 305 26.56 -5.89 -11.86
C LEU A 305 26.19 -4.82 -12.90
N LEU A 306 24.91 -4.41 -12.95
CA LEU A 306 24.43 -3.43 -13.92
C LEU A 306 24.53 -1.97 -13.42
N GLN A 307 24.69 -1.72 -12.11
CA GLN A 307 24.65 -0.38 -11.52
C GLN A 307 25.68 0.59 -12.09
N ASN A 308 26.85 0.09 -12.47
CA ASN A 308 27.93 0.88 -13.03
C ASN A 308 28.00 0.86 -14.56
N ALA A 309 27.08 0.14 -15.23
CA ALA A 309 27.07 -0.01 -16.68
C ALA A 309 25.91 0.76 -17.31
N VAL A 310 26.20 1.66 -18.26
CA VAL A 310 25.16 2.32 -19.07
C VAL A 310 24.44 1.29 -19.95
N LYS A 311 25.21 0.40 -20.57
CA LYS A 311 24.75 -0.79 -21.29
C LYS A 311 25.80 -1.89 -21.13
N PHE A 312 25.35 -3.13 -20.96
CA PHE A 312 26.18 -4.33 -20.90
C PHE A 312 25.85 -5.20 -22.11
N ASN A 313 26.83 -5.78 -22.79
CA ASN A 313 26.61 -6.88 -23.72
C ASN A 313 25.83 -8.01 -23.02
N LEU A 314 24.71 -8.45 -23.62
CA LEU A 314 23.81 -9.42 -23.00
C LEU A 314 24.47 -10.78 -22.75
N SER A 315 25.26 -11.30 -23.70
CA SER A 315 25.87 -12.64 -23.54
C SER A 315 26.94 -12.64 -22.45
N GLU A 316 27.80 -11.62 -22.46
CA GLU A 316 28.83 -11.43 -21.44
C GLU A 316 28.21 -11.21 -20.06
N PHE A 317 27.14 -10.41 -19.98
CA PHE A 317 26.40 -10.21 -18.75
C PHE A 317 25.84 -11.52 -18.19
N GLN A 318 25.24 -12.38 -19.02
CA GLN A 318 24.67 -13.66 -18.56
C GLN A 318 25.75 -14.59 -17.99
N GLU A 319 26.93 -14.63 -18.61
CA GLU A 319 28.06 -15.42 -18.12
C GLU A 319 28.56 -14.89 -16.77
N VAL A 320 28.83 -13.58 -16.68
CA VAL A 320 29.30 -12.94 -15.44
C VAL A 320 28.26 -13.07 -14.33
N TRP A 321 26.99 -12.89 -14.65
CA TRP A 321 25.90 -13.00 -13.69
C TRP A 321 25.80 -14.41 -13.11
N GLN A 322 25.83 -15.45 -13.95
CA GLN A 322 25.79 -16.84 -13.49
C GLN A 322 27.04 -17.24 -12.67
N GLN A 323 28.20 -16.64 -12.95
CA GLN A 323 29.43 -16.87 -12.18
C GLN A 323 29.44 -16.14 -10.83
N THR A 324 28.64 -15.07 -10.69
CA THR A 324 28.65 -14.24 -9.47
C THR A 324 27.61 -14.70 -8.45
N VAL A 325 26.53 -15.36 -8.88
CA VAL A 325 25.54 -15.89 -7.94
C VAL A 325 26.10 -17.08 -7.14
N PRO A 326 25.62 -17.32 -5.90
CA PRO A 326 26.07 -18.45 -5.09
C PRO A 326 25.87 -19.80 -5.79
N GLU A 327 26.73 -20.77 -5.47
CA GLU A 327 26.65 -22.11 -6.05
C GLU A 327 25.28 -22.75 -5.77
N GLY A 328 24.70 -23.40 -6.78
CA GLY A 328 23.37 -24.01 -6.71
C GLY A 328 22.22 -23.09 -7.16
N MET A 329 22.45 -21.80 -7.37
CA MET A 329 21.44 -20.88 -7.92
C MET A 329 21.53 -20.76 -9.46
N THR A 330 20.38 -20.58 -10.11
CA THR A 330 20.27 -20.48 -11.57
C THR A 330 19.73 -19.11 -12.00
N THR A 331 20.49 -18.45 -12.86
CA THR A 331 20.12 -17.14 -13.41
C THR A 331 19.16 -17.25 -14.60
N ARG A 332 18.13 -16.41 -14.63
CA ARG A 332 17.13 -16.35 -15.72
C ARG A 332 16.71 -14.91 -15.96
N LEU A 333 16.63 -14.48 -17.22
CA LEU A 333 16.19 -13.11 -17.56
C LEU A 333 14.80 -12.74 -16.99
N ASP A 334 13.94 -13.74 -16.75
CA ASP A 334 12.65 -13.54 -16.10
C ASP A 334 12.75 -12.98 -14.67
N GLN A 335 13.85 -13.24 -13.95
CA GLN A 335 14.13 -12.68 -12.61
C GLN A 335 14.36 -11.16 -12.65
N LEU A 336 14.71 -10.62 -13.82
CA LEU A 336 15.04 -9.20 -14.01
C LEU A 336 13.85 -8.35 -14.47
N LYS A 337 12.65 -8.94 -14.57
CA LYS A 337 11.42 -8.23 -14.91
C LYS A 337 11.19 -7.06 -13.97
N GLY A 338 11.11 -5.85 -14.53
CA GLY A 338 10.92 -4.61 -13.78
C GLY A 338 12.20 -4.03 -13.16
N LEU A 339 13.37 -4.66 -13.39
CA LEU A 339 14.69 -4.19 -12.93
C LEU A 339 15.60 -3.80 -14.11
N ALA A 340 15.59 -4.57 -15.19
CA ALA A 340 16.48 -4.37 -16.33
C ALA A 340 15.76 -4.62 -17.65
N LEU A 341 16.18 -3.89 -18.68
CA LEU A 341 15.61 -3.96 -20.01
C LEU A 341 16.61 -4.54 -21.01
N VAL A 342 16.21 -5.59 -21.71
CA VAL A 342 17.01 -6.20 -22.80
C VAL A 342 16.66 -5.52 -24.12
N ASP A 343 17.64 -4.85 -24.73
CA ASP A 343 17.60 -4.31 -26.08
C ASP A 343 18.09 -5.36 -27.08
N ARG A 344 17.13 -6.00 -27.76
CA ARG A 344 17.37 -7.00 -28.82
C ARG A 344 17.58 -6.38 -30.20
N SER A 345 17.38 -5.07 -30.31
CA SER A 345 17.52 -4.33 -31.58
C SER A 345 18.96 -3.90 -31.83
N SER A 346 19.76 -3.74 -30.77
CA SER A 346 21.19 -3.49 -30.85
C SER A 346 21.97 -4.71 -31.35
N ARG A 347 23.17 -4.45 -31.89
CA ARG A 347 24.14 -5.47 -32.32
C ARG A 347 25.51 -5.08 -31.76
N PRO A 348 26.06 -5.81 -30.77
CA PRO A 348 25.46 -6.95 -30.06
C PRO A 348 24.20 -6.56 -29.26
N GLU A 349 23.39 -7.55 -28.88
CA GLU A 349 22.26 -7.32 -27.96
C GLU A 349 22.78 -6.82 -26.62
N THR A 350 22.05 -5.90 -25.98
CA THR A 350 22.50 -5.25 -24.74
C THR A 350 21.43 -5.29 -23.65
N ILE A 351 21.84 -5.24 -22.39
CA ILE A 351 20.97 -5.10 -21.22
C ILE A 351 21.42 -3.88 -20.38
N PHE A 352 20.47 -3.20 -19.75
CA PHE A 352 20.74 -2.07 -18.86
C PHE A 352 19.67 -1.94 -17.79
N LEU A 353 19.98 -1.23 -16.70
CA LEU A 353 19.02 -0.98 -15.62
C LEU A 353 17.86 -0.10 -16.09
N LEU A 354 16.66 -0.55 -15.76
CA LEU A 354 15.44 0.23 -15.83
C LEU A 354 14.59 -0.26 -14.68
N LYS A 355 14.63 0.46 -13.56
CA LYS A 355 13.92 0.04 -12.34
C LYS A 355 12.51 0.61 -12.33
N VAL A 356 11.52 -0.23 -12.06
CA VAL A 356 10.10 0.19 -11.99
C VAL A 356 9.87 1.26 -10.93
N GLU A 357 10.62 1.22 -9.83
CA GLU A 357 10.61 2.20 -8.75
C GLU A 357 10.98 3.62 -9.19
N ASP A 358 11.83 3.78 -10.20
CA ASP A 358 12.26 5.07 -10.72
C ASP A 358 11.21 5.68 -11.69
N LEU A 359 10.27 4.88 -12.19
CA LEU A 359 9.28 5.29 -13.20
C LEU A 359 8.08 6.05 -12.62
N PRO A 360 7.63 7.19 -13.18
CA PRO A 360 6.56 8.05 -12.62
C PRO A 360 5.32 7.32 -12.09
N GLU A 361 4.66 7.78 -11.02
CA GLU A 361 3.42 7.15 -10.53
C GLU A 361 2.19 7.46 -11.40
N ASP A 362 2.19 8.61 -12.08
CA ASP A 362 1.13 8.94 -13.02
C ASP A 362 1.21 8.04 -14.25
N ASN A 363 0.03 7.56 -14.67
CA ASN A 363 -0.07 6.63 -15.78
C ASN A 363 0.49 7.25 -17.07
N GLN A 364 0.05 8.47 -17.43
CA GLN A 364 0.44 9.08 -18.70
C GLN A 364 1.92 9.41 -18.72
N GLU A 365 2.46 9.98 -17.62
CA GLU A 365 3.88 10.28 -17.49
C GLU A 365 4.73 9.01 -17.57
N ARG A 366 4.32 7.91 -16.94
CA ARG A 366 5.03 6.64 -17.03
C ARG A 366 5.07 6.09 -18.45
N PHE A 367 3.94 6.06 -19.14
CA PHE A 367 3.88 5.61 -20.53
C PHE A 367 4.77 6.49 -21.43
N ASN A 368 4.74 7.82 -21.25
CA ASN A 368 5.59 8.73 -22.00
C ASN A 368 7.08 8.42 -21.75
N SER A 369 7.49 8.27 -20.49
CA SER A 369 8.87 7.94 -20.10
C SER A 369 9.33 6.62 -20.73
N LEU A 370 8.52 5.56 -20.64
CA LEU A 370 8.80 4.25 -21.25
C LEU A 370 8.95 4.35 -22.78
N PHE A 371 8.08 5.10 -23.45
CA PHE A 371 8.16 5.27 -24.90
C PHE A 371 9.32 6.17 -25.36
N SER A 372 9.83 7.06 -24.50
CA SER A 372 11.08 7.79 -24.74
C SER A 372 12.31 6.87 -24.69
N ILE A 373 12.30 5.88 -23.80
CA ILE A 373 13.39 4.90 -23.66
C ILE A 373 13.41 3.94 -24.85
N ARG A 374 12.23 3.48 -25.29
CA ARG A 374 12.06 2.58 -26.43
C ARG A 374 10.77 2.91 -27.15
N GLU A 375 10.85 3.19 -28.45
CA GLU A 375 9.70 3.61 -29.24
C GLU A 375 8.59 2.54 -29.32
N LYS A 376 8.97 1.27 -29.43
CA LYS A 376 8.05 0.13 -29.64
C LYS A 376 8.30 -0.98 -28.63
N TRP A 377 7.26 -1.33 -27.88
CA TRP A 377 7.31 -2.35 -26.85
C TRP A 377 6.43 -3.54 -27.17
N THR A 378 6.90 -4.75 -26.87
CA THR A 378 6.01 -5.92 -26.81
C THR A 378 5.19 -5.88 -25.52
N GLU A 379 4.08 -6.63 -25.47
CA GLU A 379 3.28 -6.75 -24.24
C GLU A 379 4.12 -7.34 -23.09
N VAL A 380 4.93 -8.34 -23.39
CA VAL A 380 5.79 -9.04 -22.42
C VAL A 380 6.82 -8.09 -21.82
N ASP A 381 7.45 -7.25 -22.65
CA ASP A 381 8.50 -6.33 -22.17
C ASP A 381 7.94 -5.17 -21.36
N ILE A 382 6.76 -4.63 -21.73
CA ILE A 382 6.21 -3.43 -21.05
C ILE A 382 5.47 -3.80 -19.76
N THR A 383 4.86 -4.98 -19.68
CA THR A 383 4.00 -5.40 -18.57
C THR A 383 4.67 -5.22 -17.19
N PRO A 384 5.93 -5.67 -16.97
CA PRO A 384 6.59 -5.52 -15.68
C PRO A 384 6.73 -4.07 -15.18
N TYR A 385 6.63 -3.09 -16.08
CA TYR A 385 6.80 -1.67 -15.77
C TYR A 385 5.48 -0.91 -15.55
N ILE A 386 4.35 -1.53 -15.86
CA ILE A 386 3.02 -0.90 -15.76
C ILE A 386 2.02 -1.74 -14.98
N GLN A 387 2.38 -2.94 -14.53
CA GLN A 387 1.46 -3.84 -13.83
C GLN A 387 1.01 -3.26 -12.48
N ASP A 388 1.90 -2.59 -11.76
CA ASP A 388 1.61 -1.84 -10.54
C ASP A 388 0.69 -0.62 -10.78
N LEU A 389 0.48 -0.22 -12.04
CA LEU A 389 -0.52 0.79 -12.39
C LEU A 389 -1.96 0.26 -12.43
N CYS A 390 -2.15 -1.06 -12.40
CA CYS A 390 -3.47 -1.68 -12.49
C CYS A 390 -4.25 -1.51 -11.17
N ALA A 391 -5.38 -0.81 -11.23
CA ALA A 391 -6.36 -0.83 -10.15
C ALA A 391 -7.11 -2.18 -10.08
N GLU A 392 -7.80 -2.47 -8.97
CA GLU A 392 -8.46 -3.78 -8.69
C GLU A 392 -9.34 -4.35 -9.83
N LYS A 393 -9.87 -3.51 -10.72
CA LYS A 393 -10.74 -3.91 -11.84
C LYS A 393 -10.15 -3.66 -13.22
N GLN A 394 -8.89 -3.25 -13.30
CA GLN A 394 -8.24 -2.86 -14.55
C GLN A 394 -7.15 -3.86 -14.91
N THR A 395 -7.12 -4.29 -16.18
CA THR A 395 -6.07 -5.15 -16.70
C THR A 395 -4.97 -4.34 -17.39
N VAL A 396 -3.79 -4.93 -17.53
CA VAL A 396 -2.68 -4.36 -18.31
C VAL A 396 -3.12 -4.04 -19.75
N GLY A 397 -3.89 -4.94 -20.38
CA GLY A 397 -4.46 -4.71 -21.71
C GLY A 397 -5.39 -3.48 -21.77
N ALA A 398 -6.16 -3.21 -20.70
CA ALA A 398 -6.99 -2.01 -20.61
C ALA A 398 -6.15 -0.73 -20.47
N LEU A 399 -5.03 -0.77 -19.73
CA LEU A 399 -4.07 0.33 -19.67
C LEU A 399 -3.43 0.59 -21.03
N LEU A 400 -2.91 -0.45 -21.68
CA LEU A 400 -2.30 -0.35 -23.01
C LEU A 400 -3.28 0.20 -24.05
N THR A 401 -4.53 -0.26 -24.02
CA THR A 401 -5.58 0.26 -24.91
C THR A 401 -5.86 1.74 -24.65
N LYS A 402 -5.77 2.22 -23.40
CA LYS A 402 -6.04 3.62 -23.05
C LYS A 402 -4.87 4.57 -23.34
N TYR A 403 -3.64 4.15 -23.07
CA TYR A 403 -2.45 5.02 -23.07
C TYR A 403 -1.50 4.79 -24.24
N ALA A 404 -1.63 3.67 -24.97
CA ALA A 404 -0.77 3.33 -26.11
C ALA A 404 -1.56 3.16 -27.42
N ARG A 405 -0.85 3.12 -28.54
CA ARG A 405 -1.34 2.70 -29.85
C ARG A 405 -0.70 1.36 -30.19
N SER A 406 -1.50 0.39 -30.65
CA SER A 406 -0.99 -0.89 -31.13
C SER A 406 -0.64 -0.82 -32.62
N SER A 407 0.47 -1.43 -33.00
CA SER A 407 0.86 -1.71 -34.39
C SER A 407 1.48 -3.10 -34.49
N THR A 408 1.83 -3.52 -35.71
CA THR A 408 2.49 -4.81 -35.95
C THR A 408 3.89 -4.57 -36.50
N LEU A 409 4.89 -5.23 -35.93
CA LEU A 409 6.28 -5.22 -36.39
C LEU A 409 6.74 -6.67 -36.54
N ASN A 410 7.17 -7.06 -37.75
CA ASN A 410 7.60 -8.43 -38.06
C ASN A 410 6.60 -9.51 -37.60
N GLY A 411 5.30 -9.24 -37.76
CA GLY A 411 4.23 -10.16 -37.33
C GLY A 411 3.91 -10.14 -35.84
N VAL A 412 4.68 -9.42 -35.01
CA VAL A 412 4.47 -9.30 -33.57
C VAL A 412 3.72 -8.00 -33.26
N LYS A 413 2.71 -8.08 -32.39
CA LYS A 413 1.98 -6.89 -31.89
C LYS A 413 2.89 -6.09 -30.95
N VAL A 414 3.04 -4.80 -31.25
CA VAL A 414 3.82 -3.85 -30.46
C VAL A 414 2.98 -2.62 -30.08
N TYR A 415 3.38 -1.94 -29.02
CA TYR A 415 2.75 -0.75 -28.48
C TYR A 415 3.71 0.44 -28.54
N ASN A 416 3.19 1.61 -28.94
CA ASN A 416 3.92 2.88 -29.03
C ASN A 416 3.06 4.05 -28.53
N SER A 417 3.67 5.22 -28.39
CA SER A 417 2.97 6.42 -27.95
C SER A 417 1.85 6.84 -28.91
N ARG A 418 0.74 7.32 -28.35
CA ARG A 418 -0.39 7.88 -29.12
C ARG A 418 -0.08 9.26 -29.70
N ARG A 419 0.84 9.99 -29.08
CA ARG A 419 1.24 11.35 -29.44
C ARG A 419 2.75 11.38 -29.72
N PRO A 420 3.24 12.22 -30.63
CA PRO A 420 4.67 12.46 -30.75
C PRO A 420 5.21 12.84 -29.38
N ILE A 421 6.27 12.16 -28.96
CA ILE A 421 6.97 12.49 -27.72
C ILE A 421 7.94 13.60 -28.11
N SER A 422 7.74 14.78 -27.53
CA SER A 422 8.56 15.97 -27.76
C SER A 422 9.87 15.91 -27.01
#